data_AF-A0A3D2XAC9-F1
#
_entry.id   AF-A0A3D2XAC9-F1
#
_cell.length_a   1.000
_cell.length_b   1.000
_cell.length_c   1.000
_cell.angle_alpha   90.00
_cell.angle_beta   90.00
_cell.angle_gamma   90.00
#
_symmetry.space_group_name_H-M   'P 1'
#
loop_
_entity.id
_entity.type
_entity.pdbx_description
1 polymer ?
#
loop_
_entity_poly.entity_id
_entity_poly.type
_entity_poly.pdbx_seq_one_letter_code
_entity_poly.pdbx_strand_id
1 'polypeptide(L)'
;MVQIKERIGKLIEDIGQLRYQDEFSNIGFKMLKSDEKLEDIKNLNTDSWADFKENQLWGGDLEYFWFETIVTIPEQFDGKCVVFELSTGKEGEWDAINPQFAVYIDGMLRQGFDVNHREIVLSESAKWGENYRIILSAFTGTSNFRLTLNARLRVLDCETEKYYYDLLVPYENMKLLEQDDKNYLVTLKCLNESLNLVDLRCEYSEEYYNSLHRAQNYLMEEFYEKHCGESESTVCCIGHTHIDVAWLWTLEVTKDKVARSFSTVIELMEKYPEYKFMASQPQLLDYVKKNVPELFENIKEKIREGRFEVEGGMWLEADCNLTSGESLVRQFLHGKKFMKDEFDKDNIVLWLPDVFGYSAALPQIMKKSGIKYFVTSKISWSEFNQMPFDTFLWQGIDGSEILSHFITTQDYKVNTDQPINDQQQTTYVGKITPSHVKGCWRRYSQKHMNNEVMLSFGYGDGGGGPTKEMLEYARRMEKGLPGCPKTVNGTLDDFM
;
A
#
# COMPACT_ATOMS: atom_id res chain seq x y z
N MET A 1 20.59 -22.43 20.65
CA MET A 1 19.56 -22.02 19.67
C MET A 1 19.48 -20.50 19.46
N VAL A 2 19.72 -19.65 20.48
CA VAL A 2 19.71 -18.18 20.35
C VAL A 2 20.58 -17.66 19.17
N GLN A 3 21.75 -18.26 18.94
CA GLN A 3 22.65 -17.87 17.84
C GLN A 3 22.12 -18.17 16.41
N ILE A 4 21.22 -19.15 16.23
CA ILE A 4 20.73 -19.53 14.88
C ILE A 4 19.74 -18.48 14.36
N LYS A 5 18.82 -18.02 15.20
CA LYS A 5 17.84 -16.98 14.85
C LYS A 5 18.51 -15.67 14.45
N GLU A 6 19.54 -15.27 15.19
CA GLU A 6 20.33 -14.06 14.92
C GLU A 6 21.11 -14.20 13.60
N ARG A 7 21.75 -15.35 13.37
CA ARG A 7 22.41 -15.67 12.10
C ARG A 7 21.45 -15.57 10.91
N ILE A 8 20.27 -16.18 11.00
CA ILE A 8 19.26 -16.13 9.93
C ILE A 8 18.88 -14.68 9.63
N GLY A 9 18.57 -13.89 10.67
CA GLY A 9 18.22 -12.49 10.50
C GLY A 9 19.33 -11.70 9.80
N LYS A 10 20.60 -11.94 10.17
CA LYS A 10 21.74 -11.27 9.54
C LYS A 10 21.90 -11.66 8.06
N LEU A 11 21.79 -12.94 7.74
CA LEU A 11 21.89 -13.38 6.33
C LEU A 11 20.73 -12.87 5.48
N ILE A 12 19.52 -12.74 6.03
CA ILE A 12 18.39 -12.12 5.33
C ILE A 12 18.68 -10.65 5.04
N GLU A 13 19.27 -9.91 5.98
CA GLU A 13 19.70 -8.53 5.76
C GLU A 13 20.74 -8.44 4.63
N ASP A 14 21.76 -9.30 4.66
CA ASP A 14 22.82 -9.32 3.66
C ASP A 14 22.25 -9.66 2.26
N ILE A 15 21.38 -10.67 2.14
CA ILE A 15 20.67 -10.99 0.89
C ILE A 15 19.77 -9.82 0.44
N GLY A 16 19.14 -9.11 1.39
CA GLY A 16 18.31 -7.95 1.11
C GLY A 16 19.09 -6.80 0.45
N GLN A 17 20.38 -6.67 0.74
CA GLN A 17 21.29 -5.72 0.08
C GLN A 17 21.64 -6.18 -1.34
N LEU A 18 21.79 -7.50 -1.56
CA LEU A 18 22.10 -8.12 -2.85
C LEU A 18 20.95 -8.07 -3.87
N ARG A 19 19.75 -7.60 -3.48
CA ARG A 19 18.68 -7.32 -4.44
C ARG A 19 19.06 -6.25 -5.46
N TYR A 20 20.07 -5.45 -5.15
CA TYR A 20 20.54 -4.38 -6.01
C TYR A 20 22.01 -4.57 -6.32
N GLN A 21 22.33 -4.86 -7.58
CA GLN A 21 23.68 -5.22 -8.01
C GLN A 21 24.54 -3.99 -8.28
N ASP A 22 24.22 -3.28 -9.37
CA ASP A 22 24.96 -2.12 -9.83
C ASP A 22 24.10 -0.87 -9.63
N GLU A 23 24.75 0.28 -9.41
CA GLU A 23 24.09 1.58 -9.34
C GLU A 23 24.82 2.65 -10.17
N PHE A 24 24.02 3.58 -10.71
CA PHE A 24 24.50 4.77 -11.39
C PHE A 24 23.78 6.00 -10.80
N SER A 25 24.53 6.83 -10.08
CA SER A 25 23.97 7.93 -9.27
C SER A 25 24.28 9.33 -9.83
N ASN A 26 25.05 9.43 -10.92
CA ASN A 26 25.39 10.72 -11.53
C ASN A 26 24.28 11.19 -12.48
N ILE A 27 23.13 11.55 -11.90
CA ILE A 27 21.94 12.00 -12.63
C ILE A 27 21.77 13.51 -12.41
N GLY A 28 22.03 14.29 -13.46
CA GLY A 28 21.79 15.73 -13.46
C GLY A 28 20.31 16.06 -13.69
N PHE A 29 19.84 17.13 -13.07
CA PHE A 29 18.48 17.64 -13.27
C PHE A 29 18.50 19.08 -13.77
N LYS A 30 17.47 19.44 -14.54
CA LYS A 30 17.02 20.82 -14.66
C LYS A 30 15.85 21.03 -13.71
N MET A 31 15.69 22.26 -13.22
CA MET A 31 14.66 22.62 -12.24
C MET A 31 13.93 23.90 -12.63
N LEU A 32 12.62 23.90 -12.39
CA LEU A 32 11.76 25.08 -12.42
C LEU A 32 10.92 25.13 -11.13
N LYS A 33 10.95 26.25 -10.42
CA LYS A 33 9.97 26.53 -9.36
C LYS A 33 8.76 27.21 -10.01
N SER A 34 7.58 26.60 -9.90
CA SER A 34 6.36 27.13 -10.51
C SER A 34 5.14 26.59 -9.79
N ASP A 35 4.25 27.49 -9.37
CA ASP A 35 2.94 27.15 -8.82
C ASP A 35 1.92 26.82 -9.93
N GLU A 36 2.27 27.08 -11.19
CA GLU A 36 1.44 26.71 -12.34
C GLU A 36 1.61 25.22 -12.67
N LYS A 37 0.48 24.55 -12.89
CA LYS A 37 0.45 23.19 -13.41
C LYS A 37 0.85 23.22 -14.89
N LEU A 38 1.91 22.50 -15.23
CA LEU A 38 2.34 22.38 -16.61
C LEU A 38 1.46 21.37 -17.36
N GLU A 39 1.08 21.74 -18.58
CA GLU A 39 0.30 20.89 -19.49
C GLU A 39 1.21 20.32 -20.60
N ASP A 40 0.71 19.32 -21.34
CA ASP A 40 1.44 18.65 -22.43
C ASP A 40 2.87 18.23 -22.06
N ILE A 41 2.98 17.47 -20.96
CA ILE A 41 4.26 17.03 -20.39
C ILE A 41 5.15 16.33 -21.43
N LYS A 42 4.55 15.65 -22.42
CA LYS A 42 5.26 14.98 -23.50
C LYS A 42 6.08 15.93 -24.37
N ASN A 43 5.53 17.10 -24.71
CA ASN A 43 6.17 18.08 -25.59
C ASN A 43 6.72 19.30 -24.84
N LEU A 44 6.79 19.23 -23.51
CA LEU A 44 7.25 20.33 -22.66
C LEU A 44 8.65 20.81 -23.07
N ASN A 45 8.84 22.12 -23.22
CA ASN A 45 10.17 22.71 -23.44
C ASN A 45 10.79 23.14 -22.11
N THR A 46 11.98 22.60 -21.82
CA THR A 46 12.72 22.80 -20.57
C THR A 46 14.04 23.53 -20.76
N ASP A 47 14.29 24.12 -21.94
CA ASP A 47 15.55 24.82 -22.24
C ASP A 47 15.78 26.06 -21.34
N SER A 48 14.70 26.65 -20.83
CA SER A 48 14.74 27.80 -19.92
C SER A 48 14.92 27.42 -18.44
N TRP A 49 14.89 26.12 -18.11
CA TRP A 49 14.97 25.66 -16.72
C TRP A 49 16.40 25.78 -16.21
N ALA A 50 16.55 26.07 -14.93
CA ALA A 50 17.86 26.23 -14.31
C ALA A 50 18.52 24.86 -14.07
N ASP A 51 19.83 24.76 -14.28
CA ASP A 51 20.57 23.55 -13.90
C ASP A 51 20.51 23.35 -12.39
N PHE A 52 20.13 22.15 -11.96
CA PHE A 52 20.11 21.72 -10.57
C PHE A 52 21.42 21.00 -10.25
N LYS A 53 22.21 21.59 -9.36
CA LYS A 53 23.55 21.10 -9.04
C LYS A 53 23.50 19.93 -8.07
N GLU A 54 24.51 19.06 -8.14
CA GLU A 54 24.73 18.01 -7.16
C GLU A 54 24.81 18.62 -5.74
N ASN A 55 24.10 18.02 -4.78
CA ASN A 55 23.96 18.50 -3.39
C ASN A 55 23.27 19.86 -3.23
N GLN A 56 22.66 20.42 -4.27
CA GLN A 56 21.80 21.59 -4.12
C GLN A 56 20.58 21.23 -3.27
N LEU A 57 20.27 22.10 -2.30
CA LEU A 57 19.03 21.97 -1.52
C LEU A 57 17.89 22.68 -2.24
N TRP A 58 16.69 22.14 -2.08
CA TRP A 58 15.45 22.74 -2.56
C TRP A 58 14.37 22.63 -1.48
N GLY A 59 13.20 23.17 -1.80
CA GLY A 59 12.02 23.06 -0.96
C GLY A 59 11.53 24.41 -0.44
N GLY A 60 10.49 24.32 0.39
CA GLY A 60 9.69 25.44 0.85
C GLY A 60 8.50 24.95 1.68
N ASP A 61 7.52 25.83 1.84
CA ASP A 61 6.26 25.52 2.52
C ASP A 61 5.11 25.57 1.52
N LEU A 62 4.51 24.41 1.26
CA LEU A 62 3.41 24.22 0.30
C LEU A 62 3.74 24.73 -1.12
N GLU A 63 4.98 24.56 -1.56
CA GLU A 63 5.48 25.04 -2.86
C GLU A 63 5.55 23.93 -3.91
N TYR A 64 5.57 24.32 -5.18
CA TYR A 64 5.70 23.41 -6.32
C TYR A 64 7.00 23.62 -7.10
N PHE A 65 7.61 22.49 -7.45
CA PHE A 65 8.83 22.40 -8.24
C PHE A 65 8.65 21.37 -9.35
N TRP A 66 9.35 21.59 -10.44
CA TRP A 66 9.43 20.67 -11.54
C TRP A 66 10.89 20.33 -11.81
N PHE A 67 11.15 19.05 -12.06
CA PHE A 67 12.47 18.56 -12.39
C PHE A 67 12.44 17.75 -13.68
N GLU A 68 13.46 17.92 -14.51
CA GLU A 68 13.66 17.10 -15.71
C GLU A 68 15.02 16.45 -15.67
N THR A 69 15.08 15.18 -16.04
CA THR A 69 16.32 14.51 -16.42
C THR A 69 16.11 13.62 -17.63
N ILE A 70 17.18 13.37 -18.37
CA ILE A 70 17.23 12.34 -19.41
C ILE A 70 18.29 11.35 -18.96
N VAL A 71 17.86 10.12 -18.73
CA VAL A 71 18.76 9.03 -18.31
C VAL A 71 19.00 8.11 -19.49
N THR A 72 20.26 7.78 -19.74
CA THR A 72 20.69 6.81 -20.76
C THR A 72 21.11 5.53 -20.06
N ILE A 73 20.60 4.39 -20.53
CA ILE A 73 20.96 3.07 -19.97
C ILE A 73 22.46 2.80 -20.22
N PRO A 74 23.26 2.61 -19.15
CA PRO A 74 24.68 2.26 -19.26
C PRO A 74 24.88 0.86 -19.87
N GLU A 75 26.05 0.61 -20.47
CA GLU A 75 26.39 -0.69 -21.08
C GLU A 75 26.28 -1.85 -20.08
N GLN A 76 26.72 -1.64 -18.84
CA GLN A 76 26.67 -2.66 -17.79
C GLN A 76 25.24 -3.03 -17.34
N PHE A 77 24.21 -2.29 -17.77
CA PHE A 77 22.79 -2.57 -17.44
C PHE A 77 22.05 -3.27 -18.58
N ASP A 78 22.72 -3.54 -19.71
CA ASP A 78 22.10 -4.20 -20.86
C ASP A 78 21.52 -5.58 -20.49
N GLY A 79 20.29 -5.81 -20.91
CA GLY A 79 19.52 -7.03 -20.62
C GLY A 79 18.97 -7.14 -19.20
N LYS A 80 19.31 -6.22 -18.28
CA LYS A 80 18.93 -6.29 -16.86
C LYS A 80 17.64 -5.53 -16.55
N CYS A 81 17.01 -5.85 -15.42
CA CYS A 81 15.89 -5.07 -14.89
C CYS A 81 16.42 -3.78 -14.25
N VAL A 82 16.05 -2.62 -14.79
CA VAL A 82 16.53 -1.30 -14.36
C VAL A 82 15.40 -0.53 -13.70
N VAL A 83 15.70 -0.02 -12.51
CA VAL A 83 14.80 0.84 -11.74
C VAL A 83 15.37 2.25 -11.61
N PHE A 84 14.49 3.23 -11.58
CA PHE A 84 14.79 4.61 -11.20
C PHE A 84 14.31 4.82 -9.76
N GLU A 85 15.23 5.20 -8.88
CA GLU A 85 14.97 5.46 -7.47
C GLU A 85 15.21 6.93 -7.14
N LEU A 86 14.38 7.50 -6.28
CA LEU A 86 14.50 8.86 -5.76
C LEU A 86 14.48 8.88 -4.23
N SER A 87 15.33 9.71 -3.64
CA SER A 87 15.31 10.03 -2.20
C SER A 87 15.41 11.53 -1.96
N THR A 88 14.78 11.97 -0.87
CA THR A 88 14.65 13.40 -0.52
C THR A 88 15.25 13.76 0.83
N GLY A 89 15.76 12.76 1.58
CA GLY A 89 16.26 12.94 2.94
C GLY A 89 15.14 12.91 3.99
N LYS A 90 13.93 12.54 3.60
CA LYS A 90 12.72 12.47 4.43
C LYS A 90 12.21 11.05 4.66
N GLU A 91 13.02 10.06 4.28
CA GLU A 91 12.68 8.65 4.43
C GLU A 91 12.45 8.30 5.90
N GLY A 92 11.35 7.58 6.17
CA GLY A 92 10.97 7.18 7.53
C GLY A 92 10.19 8.25 8.32
N GLU A 93 9.99 9.45 7.77
CA GLU A 93 9.07 10.44 8.33
C GLU A 93 7.60 10.19 7.86
N TRP A 94 6.64 10.92 8.43
CA TRP A 94 5.22 10.77 8.09
C TRP A 94 4.87 11.41 6.74
N ASP A 95 4.26 10.65 5.84
CA ASP A 95 4.07 11.06 4.44
C ASP A 95 3.22 12.32 4.24
N ALA A 96 2.21 12.53 5.09
CA ALA A 96 1.17 13.54 4.88
C ALA A 96 1.72 14.98 4.77
N ILE A 97 2.87 15.25 5.39
CA ILE A 97 3.54 16.56 5.41
C ILE A 97 4.83 16.60 4.58
N ASN A 98 5.22 15.49 3.97
CA ASN A 98 6.50 15.33 3.29
C ASN A 98 6.39 15.48 1.76
N PRO A 99 7.54 15.61 1.06
CA PRO A 99 7.55 15.85 -0.36
C PRO A 99 6.96 14.70 -1.15
N GLN A 100 6.26 15.08 -2.21
CA GLN A 100 5.38 14.19 -2.93
C GLN A 100 5.45 14.53 -4.42
N PHE A 101 5.63 13.53 -5.28
CA PHE A 101 5.94 13.73 -6.69
C PHE A 101 4.96 12.97 -7.60
N ALA A 102 4.60 13.56 -8.72
CA ALA A 102 4.08 12.83 -9.87
C ALA A 102 5.24 12.55 -10.82
N VAL A 103 5.44 11.28 -11.17
CA VAL A 103 6.53 10.82 -12.04
C VAL A 103 5.99 10.56 -13.43
N TYR A 104 6.53 11.28 -14.40
CA TYR A 104 6.24 11.13 -15.81
C TYR A 104 7.44 10.49 -16.51
N ILE A 105 7.20 9.42 -17.26
CA ILE A 105 8.21 8.77 -18.11
C ILE A 105 7.74 8.91 -19.56
N ASP A 106 8.58 9.53 -20.39
CA ASP A 106 8.32 9.81 -21.81
C ASP A 106 6.97 10.52 -22.04
N GLY A 107 6.60 11.39 -21.09
CA GLY A 107 5.38 12.19 -21.10
C GLY A 107 4.15 11.55 -20.47
N MET A 108 4.21 10.27 -20.08
CA MET A 108 3.09 9.55 -19.47
C MET A 108 3.19 9.55 -17.96
N LEU A 109 2.10 9.88 -17.25
CA LEU A 109 2.04 9.74 -15.80
C LEU A 109 2.09 8.26 -15.43
N ARG A 110 3.13 7.85 -14.71
CA ARG A 110 3.32 6.45 -14.32
C ARG A 110 2.98 6.18 -12.87
N GLN A 111 3.56 6.97 -11.95
CA GLN A 111 3.49 6.66 -10.52
C GLN A 111 3.63 7.94 -9.69
N GLY A 112 3.10 7.93 -8.47
CA GLY A 112 3.48 8.89 -7.43
C GLY A 112 4.72 8.45 -6.67
N PHE A 113 5.69 9.35 -6.46
CA PHE A 113 6.74 9.15 -5.46
C PHE A 113 6.44 9.90 -4.18
N ASP A 114 6.81 9.29 -3.06
CA ASP A 114 6.59 9.77 -1.71
C ASP A 114 7.56 9.05 -0.75
N VAL A 115 7.44 9.20 0.57
CA VAL A 115 8.42 8.57 1.50
C VAL A 115 8.36 7.04 1.50
N ASN A 116 7.26 6.46 1.01
CA ASN A 116 6.97 5.03 0.93
C ASN A 116 7.15 4.46 -0.49
N HIS A 117 6.89 5.26 -1.53
CA HIS A 117 7.03 4.94 -2.94
C HIS A 117 8.22 5.67 -3.53
N ARG A 118 9.36 5.00 -3.67
CA ARG A 118 10.63 5.66 -4.04
C ARG A 118 11.26 5.12 -5.31
N GLU A 119 10.64 4.13 -5.91
CA GLU A 119 11.20 3.37 -7.03
C GLU A 119 10.14 3.09 -8.08
N ILE A 120 10.55 3.15 -9.35
CA ILE A 120 9.79 2.68 -10.51
C ILE A 120 10.69 1.85 -11.43
N VAL A 121 10.14 0.82 -12.06
CA VAL A 121 10.84 0.03 -13.08
C VAL A 121 10.80 0.81 -14.39
N LEU A 122 11.96 1.11 -14.97
CA LEU A 122 12.06 1.71 -16.30
C LEU A 122 11.95 0.63 -17.39
N SER A 123 12.62 -0.50 -17.19
CA SER A 123 12.57 -1.65 -18.08
C SER A 123 12.91 -2.94 -17.34
N GLU A 124 12.18 -4.02 -17.64
CA GLU A 124 12.49 -5.37 -17.14
C GLU A 124 13.69 -5.99 -17.86
N SER A 125 14.00 -5.51 -19.07
CA SER A 125 15.16 -5.91 -19.86
C SER A 125 15.64 -4.69 -20.65
N ALA A 126 16.48 -3.89 -19.99
CA ALA A 126 16.95 -2.62 -20.52
C ALA A 126 17.87 -2.82 -21.72
N LYS A 127 17.84 -1.88 -22.66
CA LYS A 127 18.76 -1.87 -23.81
C LYS A 127 19.80 -0.79 -23.63
N TRP A 128 21.07 -1.14 -23.78
CA TRP A 128 22.17 -0.17 -23.76
C TRP A 128 21.91 0.99 -24.73
N GLY A 129 22.11 2.21 -24.24
CA GLY A 129 21.95 3.44 -25.03
C GLY A 129 20.49 3.91 -25.20
N GLU A 130 19.51 3.15 -24.68
CA GLU A 130 18.12 3.60 -24.60
C GLU A 130 18.00 4.79 -23.66
N ASN A 131 17.17 5.76 -24.03
CA ASN A 131 16.96 6.99 -23.28
C ASN A 131 15.55 7.03 -22.71
N TYR A 132 15.44 7.42 -21.44
CA TYR A 132 14.17 7.71 -20.79
C TYR A 132 14.15 9.17 -20.38
N ARG A 133 13.12 9.91 -20.82
CA ARG A 133 12.89 11.27 -20.36
C ARG A 133 12.01 11.23 -19.12
N ILE A 134 12.55 11.68 -17.99
CA ILE A 134 11.86 11.65 -16.69
C ILE A 134 11.55 13.09 -16.28
N ILE A 135 10.27 13.38 -16.06
CA ILE A 135 9.79 14.64 -15.51
C ILE A 135 9.14 14.38 -14.16
N LEU A 136 9.52 15.14 -13.15
CA LEU A 136 8.98 15.07 -11.80
C LEU A 136 8.21 16.37 -11.51
N SER A 137 6.93 16.25 -11.17
CA SER A 137 6.16 17.35 -10.59
C SER A 137 6.13 17.18 -9.08
N ALA A 138 6.83 18.03 -8.34
CA ALA A 138 7.08 17.91 -6.92
C ALA A 138 6.28 18.94 -6.12
N PHE A 139 5.56 18.47 -5.11
CA PHE A 139 4.97 19.29 -4.06
C PHE A 139 5.82 19.14 -2.79
N THR A 140 6.22 20.24 -2.16
CA THR A 140 7.15 20.18 -1.02
C THR A 140 6.53 19.66 0.26
N GLY A 141 5.20 19.68 0.40
CA GLY A 141 4.56 19.49 1.70
C GLY A 141 4.80 20.67 2.65
N THR A 142 4.66 20.45 3.95
CA THR A 142 4.67 21.51 4.96
C THR A 142 6.06 21.72 5.56
N SER A 143 6.54 22.96 5.57
CA SER A 143 7.78 23.40 6.23
C SER A 143 9.06 22.64 5.82
N ASN A 144 9.18 22.25 4.56
CA ASN A 144 10.29 21.46 4.03
C ASN A 144 11.32 22.31 3.27
N PHE A 145 12.09 23.13 4.00
CA PHE A 145 13.02 24.11 3.42
C PHE A 145 14.40 23.56 3.02
N ARG A 146 14.68 22.28 3.28
CA ARG A 146 16.03 21.67 3.13
C ARG A 146 15.94 20.24 2.61
N LEU A 147 15.31 20.08 1.47
CA LEU A 147 15.19 18.79 0.79
C LEU A 147 16.40 18.53 -0.09
N THR A 148 16.78 17.26 -0.19
CA THR A 148 17.70 16.79 -1.23
C THR A 148 16.90 16.22 -2.41
N LEU A 149 17.55 16.04 -3.55
CA LEU A 149 16.97 15.33 -4.69
C LEU A 149 18.03 14.36 -5.22
N ASN A 150 18.08 13.17 -4.62
CA ASN A 150 19.09 12.17 -4.95
C ASN A 150 18.42 11.08 -5.77
N ALA A 151 18.75 11.04 -7.06
CA ALA A 151 18.26 10.03 -7.97
C ALA A 151 19.36 9.05 -8.36
N ARG A 152 18.98 7.80 -8.60
CA ARG A 152 19.88 6.75 -9.07
C ARG A 152 19.16 5.77 -9.97
N LEU A 153 19.88 5.26 -10.95
CA LEU A 153 19.50 4.02 -11.64
C LEU A 153 20.12 2.85 -10.88
N ARG A 154 19.34 1.79 -10.69
CA ARG A 154 19.82 0.56 -10.05
C ARG A 154 19.40 -0.64 -10.88
N VAL A 155 20.23 -1.68 -10.83
CA VAL A 155 19.87 -3.00 -11.34
C VAL A 155 19.15 -3.75 -10.22
N LEU A 156 17.89 -4.11 -10.46
CA LEU A 156 17.11 -4.95 -9.56
C LEU A 156 17.29 -6.42 -9.95
N ASP A 157 17.87 -7.22 -9.06
CA ASP A 157 17.96 -8.67 -9.22
C ASP A 157 16.68 -9.34 -8.73
N CYS A 158 15.76 -9.60 -9.68
CA CYS A 158 14.43 -10.12 -9.38
C CYS A 158 14.46 -11.51 -8.72
N GLU A 159 15.47 -12.34 -9.01
CA GLU A 159 15.60 -13.69 -8.45
C GLU A 159 15.99 -13.64 -6.98
N THR A 160 16.97 -12.80 -6.65
CA THR A 160 17.43 -12.52 -5.29
C THR A 160 16.32 -11.83 -4.49
N GLU A 161 15.59 -10.89 -5.09
CA GLU A 161 14.44 -10.25 -4.44
C GLU A 161 13.35 -11.26 -4.08
N LYS A 162 13.01 -12.17 -4.99
CA LYS A 162 12.04 -13.23 -4.72
C LYS A 162 12.50 -14.08 -3.53
N TYR A 163 13.75 -14.53 -3.52
CA TYR A 163 14.29 -15.34 -2.44
C TYR A 163 14.37 -14.57 -1.11
N TYR A 164 14.70 -13.27 -1.14
CA TYR A 164 14.69 -12.40 0.02
C TYR A 164 13.32 -12.39 0.72
N TYR A 165 12.23 -12.18 -0.04
CA TYR A 165 10.88 -12.20 0.54
C TYR A 165 10.43 -13.62 0.95
N ASP A 166 10.88 -14.66 0.25
CA ASP A 166 10.63 -16.06 0.64
C ASP A 166 11.23 -16.40 2.01
N LEU A 167 12.30 -15.71 2.42
CA LEU A 167 12.93 -15.83 3.74
C LEU A 167 12.35 -14.86 4.77
N LEU A 168 12.21 -13.58 4.39
CA LEU A 168 11.84 -12.49 5.30
C LEU A 168 10.48 -12.74 5.95
N VAL A 169 9.45 -13.04 5.14
CA VAL A 169 8.07 -13.12 5.65
C VAL A 169 7.90 -14.30 6.63
N PRO A 170 8.40 -15.53 6.35
CA PRO A 170 8.39 -16.59 7.34
C PRO A 170 9.24 -16.29 8.57
N TYR A 171 10.40 -15.64 8.41
CA TYR A 171 11.24 -15.22 9.54
C TYR A 171 10.50 -14.25 10.46
N GLU A 172 9.79 -13.28 9.89
CA GLU A 172 8.94 -12.33 10.60
C GLU A 172 7.81 -13.02 11.36
N ASN A 173 7.11 -13.94 10.72
CA ASN A 173 6.06 -14.73 11.37
C ASN A 173 6.62 -15.59 12.53
N MET A 174 7.75 -16.25 12.30
CA MET A 174 8.44 -17.07 13.31
C MET A 174 8.81 -16.24 14.55
N LYS A 175 9.24 -14.97 14.39
CA LYS A 175 9.53 -14.07 15.52
C LYS A 175 8.32 -13.85 16.45
N LEU A 176 7.09 -14.11 15.98
CA LEU A 176 5.83 -13.92 16.72
C LEU A 176 5.29 -15.20 17.36
N LEU A 177 6.05 -16.30 17.32
CA LEU A 177 5.71 -17.58 17.93
C LEU A 177 6.55 -17.82 19.18
N GLU A 178 6.02 -18.60 20.12
CA GLU A 178 6.77 -19.08 21.28
C GLU A 178 7.91 -20.02 20.84
N GLN A 179 9.04 -20.00 21.53
CA GLN A 179 10.26 -20.70 21.07
C GLN A 179 10.16 -22.23 21.11
N ASP A 180 9.28 -22.77 21.95
CA ASP A 180 8.98 -24.20 22.06
C ASP A 180 7.80 -24.63 21.17
N ASP A 181 7.16 -23.69 20.45
CA ASP A 181 6.14 -24.00 19.46
C ASP A 181 6.74 -24.82 18.31
N LYS A 182 6.04 -25.88 17.91
CA LYS A 182 6.44 -26.73 16.77
C LYS A 182 6.64 -25.92 15.48
N ASN A 183 5.75 -24.95 15.22
CA ASN A 183 5.81 -24.07 14.06
C ASN A 183 7.03 -23.16 14.09
N TYR A 184 7.44 -22.69 15.28
CA TYR A 184 8.69 -21.94 15.45
C TYR A 184 9.89 -22.80 15.07
N LEU A 185 10.00 -24.00 15.66
CA LEU A 185 11.13 -24.90 15.46
C LEU A 185 11.26 -25.37 14.01
N VAL A 186 10.14 -25.68 13.35
CA VAL A 186 10.11 -26.08 11.94
C VAL A 186 10.53 -24.91 11.04
N THR A 187 9.96 -23.71 11.23
CA THR A 187 10.33 -22.54 10.42
C THR A 187 11.81 -22.19 10.59
N LEU A 188 12.31 -22.19 11.83
CA LEU A 188 13.72 -21.93 12.14
C LEU A 188 14.64 -22.92 11.40
N LYS A 189 14.30 -24.20 11.43
CA LYS A 189 15.06 -25.25 10.76
C LYS A 189 15.06 -25.05 9.25
N CYS A 190 13.90 -24.89 8.62
CA CYS A 190 13.82 -24.77 7.16
C CYS A 190 14.53 -23.51 6.64
N LEU A 191 14.38 -22.38 7.32
CA LEU A 191 15.12 -21.16 6.98
C LEU A 191 16.64 -21.34 7.10
N ASN A 192 17.10 -21.99 8.18
CA ASN A 192 18.52 -22.25 8.37
C ASN A 192 19.10 -23.15 7.26
N GLU A 193 18.40 -24.24 6.93
CA GLU A 193 18.86 -25.19 5.90
C GLU A 193 18.85 -24.55 4.51
N SER A 194 17.81 -23.78 4.16
CA SER A 194 17.79 -23.01 2.92
C SER A 194 19.01 -22.08 2.81
N LEU A 195 19.27 -21.30 3.86
CA LEU A 195 20.39 -20.36 3.89
C LEU A 195 21.76 -21.06 3.84
N ASN A 196 21.88 -22.32 4.30
CA ASN A 196 23.12 -23.09 4.18
C ASN A 196 23.41 -23.53 2.73
N LEU A 197 22.40 -23.53 1.86
CA LEU A 197 22.55 -23.94 0.46
C LEU A 197 23.06 -22.81 -0.44
N VAL A 198 22.90 -21.55 -0.04
CA VAL A 198 23.26 -20.38 -0.84
C VAL A 198 24.77 -20.11 -0.74
N ASP A 199 25.41 -19.97 -1.89
CA ASP A 199 26.83 -19.67 -2.03
C ASP A 199 27.06 -18.17 -2.16
N LEU A 200 27.40 -17.51 -1.06
CA LEU A 200 27.69 -16.08 -0.99
C LEU A 200 29.18 -15.75 -1.20
N ARG A 201 29.99 -16.67 -1.74
CA ARG A 201 31.44 -16.41 -1.94
C ARG A 201 31.73 -15.53 -3.16
N CYS A 202 30.85 -15.57 -4.16
CA CYS A 202 30.93 -14.77 -5.37
C CYS A 202 29.50 -14.48 -5.86
N GLU A 203 28.94 -13.37 -5.43
CA GLU A 203 27.58 -12.95 -5.72
C GLU A 203 27.39 -12.74 -7.23
N TYR A 204 26.19 -13.04 -7.74
CA TYR A 204 25.81 -12.92 -9.15
C TYR A 204 26.60 -13.82 -10.13
N SER A 205 27.39 -14.78 -9.63
CA SER A 205 28.00 -15.85 -10.43
C SER A 205 26.99 -16.93 -10.83
N GLU A 206 27.35 -17.78 -11.80
CA GLU A 206 26.54 -18.95 -12.15
C GLU A 206 26.35 -19.88 -10.94
N GLU A 207 27.40 -20.05 -10.13
CA GLU A 207 27.35 -20.82 -8.89
C GLU A 207 26.39 -20.20 -7.86
N TYR A 208 26.37 -18.87 -7.74
CA TYR A 208 25.42 -18.15 -6.90
C TYR A 208 23.98 -18.46 -7.31
N TYR A 209 23.61 -18.26 -8.57
CA TYR A 209 22.23 -18.50 -9.03
C TYR A 209 21.84 -19.98 -8.93
N ASN A 210 22.73 -20.91 -9.30
CA ASN A 210 22.49 -22.35 -9.11
C ASN A 210 22.27 -22.71 -7.62
N SER A 211 22.98 -22.05 -6.71
CA SER A 211 22.80 -22.24 -5.27
C SER A 211 21.50 -21.60 -4.75
N LEU A 212 21.14 -20.43 -5.27
CA LEU A 212 19.92 -19.69 -4.96
C LEU A 212 18.68 -20.50 -5.36
N HIS A 213 18.67 -21.07 -6.57
CA HIS A 213 17.57 -21.93 -7.03
C HIS A 213 17.42 -23.17 -6.17
N ARG A 214 18.52 -23.82 -5.78
CA ARG A 214 18.47 -24.97 -4.86
C ARG A 214 17.90 -24.60 -3.50
N ALA A 215 18.30 -23.45 -2.95
CA ALA A 215 17.79 -22.94 -1.68
C ALA A 215 16.29 -22.59 -1.76
N GLN A 216 15.87 -21.93 -2.84
CA GLN A 216 14.47 -21.59 -3.05
C GLN A 216 13.59 -22.83 -3.25
N ASN A 217 14.04 -23.82 -4.04
CA ASN A 217 13.32 -25.08 -4.22
C ASN A 217 13.20 -25.83 -2.89
N TYR A 218 14.25 -25.82 -2.07
CA TYR A 218 14.19 -26.37 -0.72
C TYR A 218 13.12 -25.69 0.13
N LEU A 219 13.01 -24.36 0.16
CA LEU A 219 11.93 -23.68 0.90
C LEU A 219 10.55 -24.01 0.36
N MET A 220 10.41 -24.10 -0.96
CA MET A 220 9.12 -24.43 -1.57
C MET A 220 8.66 -25.82 -1.10
N GLU A 221 9.50 -26.84 -1.26
CA GLU A 221 9.18 -28.23 -0.96
C GLU A 221 9.12 -28.51 0.56
N GLU A 222 10.10 -28.02 1.33
CA GLU A 222 10.26 -28.39 2.74
C GLU A 222 9.53 -27.45 3.71
N PHE A 223 9.11 -26.26 3.27
CA PHE A 223 8.39 -25.31 4.12
C PHE A 223 7.01 -24.98 3.58
N TYR A 224 6.91 -24.43 2.35
CA TYR A 224 5.63 -23.98 1.82
C TYR A 224 4.67 -25.13 1.54
N GLU A 225 5.10 -26.21 0.89
CA GLU A 225 4.24 -27.33 0.53
C GLU A 225 3.90 -28.26 1.70
N LYS A 226 4.84 -28.47 2.63
CA LYS A 226 4.67 -29.42 3.74
C LYS A 226 4.04 -28.83 5.00
N HIS A 227 4.16 -27.51 5.20
CA HIS A 227 3.83 -26.90 6.48
C HIS A 227 2.90 -25.68 6.39
N CYS A 228 2.72 -25.07 5.21
CA CYS A 228 1.77 -23.97 5.05
C CYS A 228 0.38 -24.48 4.61
N GLY A 229 -0.64 -23.66 4.84
CA GLY A 229 -2.02 -23.90 4.36
C GLY A 229 -2.98 -24.49 5.39
N GLU A 230 -2.51 -24.87 6.59
CA GLU A 230 -3.32 -25.50 7.64
C GLU A 230 -4.12 -24.52 8.53
N SER A 231 -4.37 -23.29 8.05
CA SER A 231 -5.02 -22.25 8.87
C SER A 231 -6.55 -22.36 8.83
N GLU A 232 -7.19 -22.36 10.01
CA GLU A 232 -8.66 -22.38 10.14
C GLU A 232 -9.30 -20.99 10.05
N SER A 233 -8.51 -19.91 10.10
CA SER A 233 -8.98 -18.53 9.97
C SER A 233 -8.36 -17.81 8.78
N THR A 234 -9.17 -16.93 8.18
CA THR A 234 -8.81 -16.16 7.00
C THR A 234 -8.86 -14.66 7.30
N VAL A 235 -7.90 -13.91 6.78
CA VAL A 235 -7.90 -12.46 6.75
C VAL A 235 -8.08 -12.00 5.30
N CYS A 236 -9.23 -11.41 4.99
CA CYS A 236 -9.50 -10.78 3.71
C CYS A 236 -8.77 -9.44 3.65
N CYS A 237 -7.72 -9.36 2.83
CA CYS A 237 -6.90 -8.18 2.65
C CYS A 237 -7.47 -7.32 1.51
N ILE A 238 -7.81 -6.07 1.82
CA ILE A 238 -8.39 -5.12 0.87
C ILE A 238 -7.42 -3.95 0.71
N GLY A 239 -6.87 -3.78 -0.50
CA GLY A 239 -5.99 -2.65 -0.79
C GLY A 239 -6.78 -1.35 -0.74
N HIS A 240 -6.29 -0.35 -0.02
CA HIS A 240 -7.02 0.90 0.16
C HIS A 240 -6.05 2.08 0.31
N THR A 241 -6.54 3.28 -0.02
CA THR A 241 -5.86 4.53 0.32
C THR A 241 -6.90 5.54 0.78
N HIS A 242 -6.87 5.86 2.06
CA HIS A 242 -7.70 6.93 2.60
C HIS A 242 -7.10 8.27 2.19
N ILE A 243 -7.90 9.16 1.60
CA ILE A 243 -7.47 10.51 1.24
C ILE A 243 -8.48 11.51 1.80
N ASP A 244 -8.07 12.24 2.83
CA ASP A 244 -8.84 13.38 3.30
C ASP A 244 -8.93 14.45 2.21
N VAL A 245 -10.16 14.76 1.79
CA VAL A 245 -10.39 15.69 0.67
C VAL A 245 -9.88 17.09 1.01
N ALA A 246 -9.96 17.49 2.28
CA ALA A 246 -9.32 18.69 2.80
C ALA A 246 -9.03 18.50 4.30
N TRP A 247 -7.74 18.42 4.67
CA TRP A 247 -7.31 18.33 6.07
C TRP A 247 -6.16 19.28 6.37
N LEU A 248 -4.92 18.90 6.01
CA LEU A 248 -3.72 19.73 6.16
C LEU A 248 -3.32 20.45 4.85
N TRP A 249 -4.11 20.25 3.79
CA TRP A 249 -3.86 20.77 2.45
C TRP A 249 -5.13 21.30 1.80
N THR A 250 -4.96 22.02 0.69
CA THR A 250 -6.06 22.58 -0.11
C THR A 250 -6.67 21.53 -1.05
N LEU A 251 -7.85 21.82 -1.59
CA LEU A 251 -8.50 20.96 -2.59
C LEU A 251 -7.66 20.78 -3.86
N GLU A 252 -6.85 21.79 -4.25
CA GLU A 252 -5.96 21.66 -5.40
C GLU A 252 -4.88 20.59 -5.16
N VAL A 253 -4.29 20.57 -3.96
CA VAL A 253 -3.31 19.53 -3.59
C VAL A 253 -3.97 18.14 -3.58
N THR A 254 -5.22 18.03 -3.14
CA THR A 254 -5.96 16.75 -3.16
C THR A 254 -6.11 16.20 -4.57
N LYS A 255 -6.38 17.06 -5.57
CA LYS A 255 -6.48 16.64 -6.98
C LYS A 255 -5.18 16.00 -7.48
N ASP A 256 -4.04 16.48 -7.02
CA ASP A 256 -2.74 15.89 -7.38
C ASP A 256 -2.44 14.65 -6.52
N LYS A 257 -2.81 14.63 -5.24
CA LYS A 257 -2.68 13.46 -4.36
C LYS A 257 -3.43 12.25 -4.91
N VAL A 258 -4.68 12.43 -5.37
CA VAL A 258 -5.46 11.33 -5.95
C VAL A 258 -4.85 10.85 -7.26
N ALA A 259 -4.38 11.76 -8.13
CA ALA A 259 -3.74 11.38 -9.39
C ALA A 259 -2.48 10.54 -9.14
N ARG A 260 -1.64 10.95 -8.18
CA ARG A 260 -0.42 10.23 -7.78
C ARG A 260 -0.72 8.87 -7.14
N SER A 261 -1.69 8.82 -6.24
CA SER A 261 -2.05 7.58 -5.53
C SER A 261 -2.65 6.56 -6.49
N PHE A 262 -3.57 6.97 -7.36
CA PHE A 262 -4.22 6.05 -8.29
C PHE A 262 -3.30 5.65 -9.44
N SER A 263 -2.39 6.52 -9.92
CA SER A 263 -1.38 6.08 -10.89
C SER A 263 -0.45 5.02 -10.29
N THR A 264 -0.04 5.17 -9.03
CA THR A 264 0.72 4.13 -8.32
C THR A 264 -0.04 2.80 -8.21
N VAL A 265 -1.33 2.85 -7.90
CA VAL A 265 -2.18 1.64 -7.85
C VAL A 265 -2.21 0.95 -9.23
N ILE A 266 -2.40 1.71 -10.31
CA ILE A 266 -2.41 1.15 -11.68
C ILE A 266 -1.04 0.56 -12.04
N GLU A 267 0.05 1.26 -11.75
CA GLU A 267 1.42 0.76 -11.99
C GLU A 267 1.69 -0.55 -11.24
N LEU A 268 1.22 -0.68 -10.00
CA LEU A 268 1.33 -1.92 -9.25
C LEU A 268 0.43 -3.02 -9.81
N MET A 269 -0.76 -2.69 -10.33
CA MET A 269 -1.62 -3.67 -10.98
C MET A 269 -1.00 -4.26 -12.26
N GLU A 270 -0.14 -3.55 -12.97
CA GLU A 270 0.59 -4.13 -14.10
C GLU A 270 1.60 -5.20 -13.65
N LYS A 271 2.20 -5.03 -12.46
CA LYS A 271 3.23 -5.95 -11.92
C LYS A 271 2.68 -7.09 -11.07
N TYR A 272 1.52 -6.90 -10.46
CA TYR A 272 0.89 -7.83 -9.52
C TYR A 272 -0.52 -8.18 -10.01
N PRO A 273 -0.70 -9.13 -10.95
CA PRO A 273 -1.99 -9.48 -11.55
C PRO A 273 -3.10 -9.83 -10.54
N GLU A 274 -2.73 -10.38 -9.39
CA GLU A 274 -3.62 -10.75 -8.29
C GLU A 274 -4.02 -9.59 -7.37
N TYR A 275 -3.39 -8.42 -7.51
CA TYR A 275 -3.66 -7.25 -6.68
C TYR A 275 -5.07 -6.70 -6.92
N LYS A 276 -5.81 -6.53 -5.81
CA LYS A 276 -7.10 -5.86 -5.74
C LYS A 276 -7.01 -4.61 -4.86
N PHE A 277 -7.69 -3.55 -5.28
CA PHE A 277 -7.73 -2.25 -4.59
C PHE A 277 -9.16 -1.71 -4.56
N MET A 278 -9.52 -0.97 -3.52
CA MET A 278 -10.83 -0.35 -3.35
C MET A 278 -10.72 1.16 -3.13
N ALA A 279 -11.49 1.93 -3.91
CA ALA A 279 -11.72 3.36 -3.70
C ALA A 279 -13.14 3.63 -3.17
N SER A 280 -13.22 4.42 -2.10
CA SER A 280 -14.47 4.69 -1.37
C SER A 280 -15.21 5.97 -1.80
N GLN A 281 -14.50 6.96 -2.37
CA GLN A 281 -15.02 8.32 -2.54
C GLN A 281 -15.23 8.69 -4.03
N PRO A 282 -16.48 8.81 -4.50
CA PRO A 282 -16.83 9.36 -5.81
C PRO A 282 -16.18 10.72 -6.13
N GLN A 283 -16.05 11.62 -5.15
CA GLN A 283 -15.41 12.93 -5.36
C GLN A 283 -13.96 12.82 -5.86
N LEU A 284 -13.20 11.83 -5.39
CA LEU A 284 -11.82 11.60 -5.80
C LEU A 284 -11.76 11.10 -7.25
N LEU A 285 -12.65 10.18 -7.61
CA LEU A 285 -12.79 9.68 -8.98
C LEU A 285 -13.23 10.79 -9.94
N ASP A 286 -14.12 11.68 -9.53
CA ASP A 286 -14.53 12.87 -10.30
C ASP A 286 -13.36 13.84 -10.53
N TYR A 287 -12.46 14.02 -9.55
CA TYR A 287 -11.23 14.79 -9.76
C TYR A 287 -10.31 14.13 -10.78
N VAL A 288 -10.11 12.82 -10.73
CA VAL A 288 -9.28 12.11 -11.72
C VAL A 288 -9.92 12.20 -13.10
N LYS A 289 -11.24 11.98 -13.22
CA LYS A 289 -11.98 12.12 -14.47
C LYS A 289 -11.77 13.49 -15.13
N LYS A 290 -11.77 14.56 -14.34
CA LYS A 290 -11.64 15.94 -14.84
C LYS A 290 -10.19 16.32 -15.15
N ASN A 291 -9.25 15.90 -14.31
CA ASN A 291 -7.88 16.44 -14.33
C ASN A 291 -6.87 15.52 -15.02
N VAL A 292 -7.13 14.20 -15.04
CA VAL A 292 -6.26 13.19 -15.67
C VAL A 292 -7.14 12.14 -16.38
N PRO A 293 -7.83 12.50 -17.48
CA PRO A 293 -8.79 11.61 -18.13
C PRO A 293 -8.21 10.27 -18.60
N GLU A 294 -6.93 10.24 -19.01
CA GLU A 294 -6.23 9.01 -19.39
C GLU A 294 -6.14 8.02 -18.22
N LEU A 295 -5.77 8.51 -17.02
CA LEU A 295 -5.76 7.70 -15.81
C LEU A 295 -7.17 7.21 -15.45
N PHE A 296 -8.20 8.02 -15.67
CA PHE A 296 -9.58 7.62 -15.43
C PHE A 296 -10.03 6.46 -16.35
N GLU A 297 -9.61 6.46 -17.62
CA GLU A 297 -9.90 5.34 -18.52
C GLU A 297 -9.13 4.07 -18.13
N ASN A 298 -7.88 4.18 -17.67
CA ASN A 298 -7.14 3.04 -17.10
C ASN A 298 -7.86 2.48 -15.85
N ILE A 299 -8.35 3.35 -14.96
CA ILE A 299 -9.16 2.92 -13.80
C ILE A 299 -10.40 2.17 -14.26
N LYS A 300 -11.13 2.68 -15.26
CA LYS A 300 -12.32 1.99 -15.81
C LYS A 300 -11.97 0.62 -16.38
N GLU A 301 -10.83 0.46 -17.02
CA GLU A 301 -10.34 -0.84 -17.46
C GLU A 301 -10.11 -1.78 -16.28
N LYS A 302 -9.40 -1.35 -15.23
CA LYS A 302 -9.16 -2.17 -14.04
C LYS A 302 -10.42 -2.47 -13.23
N ILE A 303 -11.45 -1.61 -13.30
CA ILE A 303 -12.78 -1.90 -12.76
C ILE A 303 -13.45 -3.04 -13.56
N ARG A 304 -13.41 -3.00 -14.90
CA ARG A 304 -13.95 -4.08 -15.74
C ARG A 304 -13.21 -5.40 -15.54
N GLU A 305 -11.91 -5.36 -15.25
CA GLU A 305 -11.11 -6.53 -14.87
C GLU A 305 -11.45 -7.08 -13.47
N GLY A 306 -12.22 -6.34 -12.65
CA GLY A 306 -12.56 -6.73 -11.28
C GLY A 306 -11.42 -6.55 -10.27
N ARG A 307 -10.44 -5.68 -10.59
CA ARG A 307 -9.22 -5.47 -9.80
C ARG A 307 -9.23 -4.14 -9.07
N PHE A 308 -9.85 -3.12 -9.65
CA PHE A 308 -10.14 -1.86 -8.99
C PHE A 308 -11.62 -1.86 -8.61
N GLU A 309 -11.92 -1.93 -7.32
CA GLU A 309 -13.26 -1.85 -6.78
C GLU A 309 -13.64 -0.40 -6.49
N VAL A 310 -14.89 -0.06 -6.80
CA VAL A 310 -15.53 1.19 -6.39
C VAL A 310 -16.68 0.87 -5.43
N GLU A 311 -16.51 1.19 -4.15
CA GLU A 311 -17.50 0.94 -3.10
C GLU A 311 -17.61 2.15 -2.16
N GLY A 312 -18.34 2.09 -1.04
CA GLY A 312 -18.32 3.12 0.00
C GLY A 312 -19.58 3.98 0.11
N GLY A 313 -20.47 3.93 -0.89
CA GLY A 313 -21.87 4.36 -0.82
C GLY A 313 -22.16 5.87 -0.79
N MET A 314 -21.35 6.68 -0.09
CA MET A 314 -21.52 8.14 -0.03
C MET A 314 -20.64 8.87 -1.06
N TRP A 315 -20.95 10.14 -1.37
CA TRP A 315 -20.12 10.99 -2.25
C TRP A 315 -18.76 11.35 -1.62
N LEU A 316 -18.77 11.58 -0.30
CA LEU A 316 -17.61 11.74 0.57
C LEU A 316 -17.74 10.80 1.77
N GLU A 317 -16.64 10.55 2.46
CA GLU A 317 -16.68 9.97 3.81
C GLU A 317 -17.14 11.03 4.82
N ALA A 318 -18.43 11.32 4.81
CA ALA A 318 -18.99 12.48 5.50
C ALA A 318 -19.16 12.28 7.01
N ASP A 319 -18.95 13.36 7.77
CA ASP A 319 -19.29 13.39 9.19
C ASP A 319 -20.77 13.07 9.42
N CYS A 320 -21.06 12.28 10.45
CA CYS A 320 -22.39 11.76 10.73
C CYS A 320 -23.08 12.42 11.95
N ASN A 321 -22.49 13.46 12.54
CA ASN A 321 -23.05 14.16 13.71
C ASN A 321 -23.48 15.59 13.40
N LEU A 322 -22.66 16.34 12.66
CA LEU A 322 -22.89 17.73 12.29
C LEU A 322 -23.83 17.85 11.08
N THR A 323 -23.90 16.82 10.25
CA THR A 323 -24.69 16.82 9.02
C THR A 323 -26.18 16.62 9.32
N SER A 324 -27.03 17.34 8.58
CA SER A 324 -28.47 17.11 8.65
C SER A 324 -28.84 15.77 8.01
N GLY A 325 -29.99 15.20 8.40
CA GLY A 325 -30.49 13.97 7.78
C GLY A 325 -30.66 14.07 6.26
N GLU A 326 -31.12 15.23 5.75
CA GLU A 326 -31.22 15.48 4.31
C GLU A 326 -29.83 15.49 3.65
N SER A 327 -28.82 16.09 4.29
CA SER A 327 -27.44 16.08 3.79
C SER A 327 -26.89 14.66 3.67
N LEU A 328 -27.13 13.79 4.67
CA LEU A 328 -26.75 12.38 4.60
C LEU A 328 -27.47 11.64 3.47
N VAL A 329 -28.77 11.89 3.27
CA VAL A 329 -29.50 11.33 2.12
C VAL A 329 -28.88 11.79 0.80
N ARG A 330 -28.46 13.04 0.68
CA ARG A 330 -27.78 13.56 -0.52
C ARG A 330 -26.41 12.94 -0.74
N GLN A 331 -25.65 12.65 0.32
CA GLN A 331 -24.38 11.93 0.21
C GLN A 331 -24.57 10.58 -0.49
N PHE A 332 -25.57 9.79 -0.07
CA PHE A 332 -25.90 8.53 -0.76
C PHE A 332 -26.43 8.75 -2.17
N LEU A 333 -27.37 9.68 -2.35
CA LEU A 333 -27.99 9.91 -3.65
C LEU A 333 -26.95 10.29 -4.71
N HIS A 334 -26.05 11.22 -4.40
CA HIS A 334 -25.01 11.65 -5.32
C HIS A 334 -23.92 10.60 -5.49
N GLY A 335 -23.48 9.96 -4.40
CA GLY A 335 -22.44 8.95 -4.45
C GLY A 335 -22.83 7.74 -5.29
N LYS A 336 -23.98 7.13 -4.96
CA LYS A 336 -24.51 5.98 -5.69
C LYS A 336 -24.84 6.31 -7.14
N LYS A 337 -25.38 7.50 -7.41
CA LYS A 337 -25.67 7.93 -8.78
C LYS A 337 -24.39 7.97 -9.63
N PHE A 338 -23.31 8.55 -9.10
CA PHE A 338 -22.04 8.62 -9.84
C PHE A 338 -21.48 7.24 -10.11
N MET A 339 -21.42 6.36 -9.10
CA MET A 339 -20.90 5.01 -9.27
C MET A 339 -21.74 4.19 -10.27
N LYS A 340 -23.07 4.39 -10.27
CA LYS A 340 -23.98 3.77 -11.23
C LYS A 340 -23.79 4.31 -12.65
N ASP A 341 -23.71 5.63 -12.81
CA ASP A 341 -23.62 6.27 -14.13
C ASP A 341 -22.25 6.00 -14.80
N GLU A 342 -21.15 5.98 -14.03
CA GLU A 342 -19.80 5.83 -14.57
C GLU A 342 -19.37 4.35 -14.71
N PHE A 343 -19.81 3.48 -13.79
CA PHE A 343 -19.27 2.12 -13.65
C PHE A 343 -20.33 1.02 -13.57
N ASP A 344 -21.63 1.36 -13.70
CA ASP A 344 -22.76 0.44 -13.54
C ASP A 344 -22.87 -0.22 -12.14
N LYS A 345 -22.13 0.29 -11.14
CA LYS A 345 -22.08 -0.24 -9.78
C LYS A 345 -23.22 0.33 -8.91
N ASP A 346 -23.96 -0.55 -8.25
CA ASP A 346 -24.91 -0.19 -7.18
C ASP A 346 -24.29 -0.55 -5.82
N ASN A 347 -23.77 0.45 -5.13
CA ASN A 347 -23.06 0.26 -3.86
C ASN A 347 -23.98 -0.31 -2.76
N ILE A 348 -23.49 -1.29 -2.03
CA ILE A 348 -24.23 -1.98 -0.96
C ILE A 348 -23.56 -1.84 0.41
N VAL A 349 -22.35 -1.26 0.47
CA VAL A 349 -21.59 -1.07 1.71
C VAL A 349 -21.36 0.42 1.94
N LEU A 350 -21.64 0.89 3.16
CA LEU A 350 -21.16 2.18 3.62
C LEU A 350 -19.79 2.00 4.27
N TRP A 351 -18.77 2.66 3.71
CA TRP A 351 -17.40 2.66 4.21
C TRP A 351 -17.10 4.02 4.86
N LEU A 352 -16.93 4.05 6.19
CA LEU A 352 -16.57 5.27 6.94
C LEU A 352 -15.53 4.95 8.04
N PRO A 353 -14.29 4.60 7.65
CA PRO A 353 -13.26 4.16 8.58
C PRO A 353 -12.85 5.25 9.58
N ASP A 354 -12.86 6.53 9.17
CA ASP A 354 -12.29 7.65 9.94
C ASP A 354 -13.31 8.69 10.44
N VAL A 355 -14.61 8.37 10.45
CA VAL A 355 -15.64 9.33 10.89
C VAL A 355 -15.78 9.36 12.42
N PHE A 356 -15.88 10.57 13.00
CA PHE A 356 -15.86 10.80 14.45
C PHE A 356 -17.23 10.62 15.10
N GLY A 357 -17.75 9.39 15.06
CA GLY A 357 -19.03 9.00 15.67
C GLY A 357 -20.20 8.99 14.68
N TYR A 358 -21.30 8.32 15.04
CA TYR A 358 -22.38 7.99 14.12
C TYR A 358 -23.77 8.26 14.71
N SER A 359 -24.64 8.91 13.93
CA SER A 359 -26.02 9.19 14.33
C SER A 359 -26.87 7.93 14.46
N ALA A 360 -27.73 7.88 15.48
CA ALA A 360 -28.68 6.78 15.71
C ALA A 360 -29.75 6.62 14.60
N ALA A 361 -29.90 7.61 13.71
CA ALA A 361 -30.79 7.53 12.55
C ALA A 361 -30.11 6.91 11.31
N LEU A 362 -28.78 6.76 11.31
CA LEU A 362 -28.03 6.32 10.14
C LEU A 362 -28.46 4.92 9.63
N PRO A 363 -28.78 3.92 10.47
CA PRO A 363 -29.29 2.63 9.99
C PRO A 363 -30.56 2.74 9.14
N GLN A 364 -31.48 3.64 9.51
CA GLN A 364 -32.69 3.90 8.72
C GLN A 364 -32.35 4.51 7.36
N ILE A 365 -31.45 5.49 7.35
CA ILE A 365 -31.03 6.19 6.12
C ILE A 365 -30.31 5.20 5.20
N MET A 366 -29.36 4.42 5.72
CA MET A 366 -28.65 3.36 4.99
C MET A 366 -29.62 2.39 4.32
N LYS A 367 -30.56 1.84 5.11
CA LYS A 367 -31.55 0.87 4.62
C LYS A 367 -32.44 1.45 3.52
N LYS A 368 -32.87 2.70 3.65
CA LYS A 368 -33.67 3.41 2.63
C LYS A 368 -32.87 3.78 1.38
N SER A 369 -31.55 3.89 1.49
CA SER A 369 -30.61 4.11 0.38
C SER A 369 -30.13 2.81 -0.29
N GLY A 370 -30.63 1.65 0.14
CA GLY A 370 -30.23 0.34 -0.39
C GLY A 370 -28.86 -0.15 0.08
N ILE A 371 -28.28 0.49 1.10
CA ILE A 371 -27.08 0.00 1.78
C ILE A 371 -27.47 -1.14 2.71
N LYS A 372 -26.72 -2.23 2.65
CA LYS A 372 -26.94 -3.46 3.42
C LYS A 372 -25.94 -3.62 4.56
N TYR A 373 -24.74 -3.09 4.38
CA TYR A 373 -23.60 -3.29 5.27
C TYR A 373 -22.94 -1.97 5.65
N PHE A 374 -22.29 -1.95 6.81
CA PHE A 374 -21.55 -0.80 7.32
C PHE A 374 -20.17 -1.20 7.83
N VAL A 375 -19.13 -0.44 7.46
CA VAL A 375 -17.76 -0.63 7.94
C VAL A 375 -17.18 0.64 8.53
N THR A 376 -16.52 0.51 9.68
CA THR A 376 -15.79 1.59 10.34
C THR A 376 -14.59 1.08 11.14
N SER A 377 -13.64 1.96 11.46
CA SER A 377 -12.57 1.70 12.44
C SER A 377 -12.68 2.61 13.67
N LYS A 378 -13.12 3.86 13.52
CA LYS A 378 -12.88 4.93 14.52
C LYS A 378 -13.46 4.71 15.90
N ILE A 379 -14.53 3.92 16.05
CA ILE A 379 -15.10 3.58 17.38
C ILE A 379 -14.09 2.85 18.27
N SER A 380 -13.11 2.16 17.68
CA SER A 380 -12.06 1.49 18.44
C SER A 380 -11.14 2.48 19.17
N TRP A 381 -11.18 3.77 18.86
CA TRP A 381 -10.34 4.81 19.47
C TRP A 381 -10.95 5.43 20.75
N SER A 382 -12.08 4.90 21.23
CA SER A 382 -12.67 5.29 22.51
C SER A 382 -11.70 5.05 23.68
N GLU A 383 -11.36 6.12 24.43
CA GLU A 383 -10.43 6.07 25.57
C GLU A 383 -11.01 5.33 26.79
N PHE A 384 -12.33 5.29 26.91
CA PHE A 384 -13.00 4.85 28.14
C PHE A 384 -13.60 3.45 28.02
N ASN A 385 -14.23 3.15 26.88
CA ASN A 385 -15.01 1.94 26.70
C ASN A 385 -14.66 1.24 25.39
N GLN A 386 -14.48 -0.08 25.47
CA GLN A 386 -14.42 -0.95 24.32
C GLN A 386 -15.81 -1.37 23.88
N MET A 387 -16.10 -1.25 22.59
CA MET A 387 -17.29 -1.86 22.01
C MET A 387 -17.19 -3.39 22.15
N PRO A 388 -18.19 -4.07 22.74
CA PRO A 388 -18.10 -5.51 23.00
C PRO A 388 -18.20 -6.38 21.74
N PHE A 389 -18.58 -5.80 20.60
CA PHE A 389 -18.76 -6.50 19.34
C PHE A 389 -18.01 -5.81 18.20
N ASP A 390 -17.38 -6.62 17.34
CA ASP A 390 -16.75 -6.18 16.09
C ASP A 390 -17.60 -6.59 14.87
N THR A 391 -18.56 -7.50 15.03
CA THR A 391 -19.60 -7.77 14.02
C THR A 391 -20.95 -7.93 14.68
N PHE A 392 -21.91 -7.09 14.30
CA PHE A 392 -23.22 -7.02 14.94
C PHE A 392 -24.28 -6.37 14.04
N LEU A 393 -25.55 -6.63 14.34
CA LEU A 393 -26.66 -5.88 13.76
C LEU A 393 -26.80 -4.55 14.50
N TRP A 394 -26.50 -3.45 13.82
CA TRP A 394 -26.69 -2.12 14.35
C TRP A 394 -28.14 -1.68 14.15
N GLN A 395 -28.90 -1.63 15.24
CA GLN A 395 -30.27 -1.14 15.25
C GLN A 395 -30.32 0.38 15.45
N GLY A 396 -30.97 1.08 14.51
CA GLY A 396 -31.25 2.50 14.60
C GLY A 396 -32.41 2.82 15.54
N ILE A 397 -32.60 4.11 15.82
CA ILE A 397 -33.64 4.59 16.74
C ILE A 397 -35.08 4.25 16.32
N ASP A 398 -35.30 3.97 15.03
CA ASP A 398 -36.59 3.56 14.47
C ASP A 398 -36.79 2.03 14.43
N GLY A 399 -35.77 1.26 14.83
CA GLY A 399 -35.75 -0.19 14.75
C GLY A 399 -35.20 -0.77 13.45
N SER A 400 -34.76 0.04 12.48
CA SER A 400 -34.07 -0.44 11.28
C SER A 400 -32.70 -1.01 11.64
N GLU A 401 -32.33 -2.15 11.05
CA GLU A 401 -31.06 -2.83 11.33
C GLU A 401 -30.15 -2.88 10.09
N ILE A 402 -28.84 -2.72 10.31
CA ILE A 402 -27.77 -2.86 9.31
C ILE A 402 -26.66 -3.74 9.87
N LEU A 403 -26.20 -4.74 9.11
CA LEU A 403 -25.06 -5.54 9.52
C LEU A 403 -23.79 -4.69 9.47
N SER A 404 -23.11 -4.58 10.60
CA SER A 404 -21.97 -3.69 10.78
C SER A 404 -20.74 -4.49 11.18
N HIS A 405 -19.60 -4.17 10.57
CA HIS A 405 -18.30 -4.75 10.85
C HIS A 405 -17.29 -3.65 11.24
N PHE A 406 -16.55 -3.87 12.31
CA PHE A 406 -15.46 -2.98 12.71
C PHE A 406 -14.13 -3.54 12.27
N ILE A 407 -13.31 -2.70 11.63
CA ILE A 407 -11.94 -3.07 11.23
C ILE A 407 -11.14 -3.38 12.49
N THR A 408 -10.57 -4.58 12.56
CA THR A 408 -9.88 -5.09 13.76
C THR A 408 -8.35 -5.04 13.66
N THR A 409 -7.80 -4.51 12.57
CA THR A 409 -6.36 -4.50 12.32
C THR A 409 -5.60 -3.73 13.40
N GLN A 410 -4.61 -4.39 14.00
CA GLN A 410 -3.65 -3.81 14.94
C GLN A 410 -2.38 -4.67 14.97
N ASP A 411 -1.32 -4.19 15.63
CA ASP A 411 -0.12 -4.98 15.85
C ASP A 411 -0.31 -6.18 16.78
N TYR A 412 0.40 -7.27 16.48
CA TYR A 412 0.46 -8.43 17.36
C TYR A 412 1.58 -8.28 18.39
N LYS A 413 1.22 -8.08 19.65
CA LYS A 413 2.17 -8.03 20.78
C LYS A 413 2.33 -9.41 21.42
N VAL A 414 3.52 -10.00 21.38
CA VAL A 414 3.84 -11.28 22.07
C VAL A 414 3.93 -11.02 23.57
N ASN A 415 3.28 -11.85 24.41
CA ASN A 415 3.33 -11.81 25.88
C ASN A 415 3.02 -10.44 26.53
N THR A 416 1.72 -10.10 26.60
CA THR A 416 1.30 -8.89 27.31
C THR A 416 0.49 -9.21 28.57
N ASP A 417 1.12 -9.02 29.74
CA ASP A 417 0.47 -8.70 31.01
C ASP A 417 -0.10 -7.26 31.03
N GLN A 418 -0.16 -6.58 29.87
CA GLN A 418 -0.61 -5.19 29.78
C GLN A 418 -2.14 -5.08 29.86
N PRO A 419 -2.66 -4.03 30.53
CA PRO A 419 -4.08 -3.79 30.64
C PRO A 419 -4.75 -3.59 29.26
N ILE A 420 -5.99 -4.06 29.16
CA ILE A 420 -6.83 -4.17 27.96
C ILE A 420 -6.97 -2.84 27.19
N ASN A 421 -6.87 -1.69 27.86
CA ASN A 421 -7.08 -0.38 27.26
C ASN A 421 -6.05 0.00 26.18
N ASP A 422 -4.83 -0.54 26.23
CA ASP A 422 -3.75 -0.27 25.25
C ASP A 422 -3.80 -1.22 24.03
N GLN A 423 -4.89 -1.99 23.90
CA GLN A 423 -5.12 -3.02 22.88
C GLN A 423 -6.43 -2.83 22.09
N GLN A 424 -7.13 -1.71 22.34
CA GLN A 424 -8.44 -1.48 21.72
C GLN A 424 -8.31 -0.86 20.33
N GLN A 425 -7.37 0.07 20.15
CA GLN A 425 -7.23 0.89 18.96
C GLN A 425 -6.89 0.03 17.74
N THR A 426 -7.59 0.29 16.64
CA THR A 426 -7.39 -0.38 15.36
C THR A 426 -7.11 0.66 14.27
N THR A 427 -6.57 0.18 13.16
CA THR A 427 -6.20 1.03 12.02
C THR A 427 -6.86 0.54 10.73
N TYR A 428 -7.19 1.48 9.84
CA TYR A 428 -7.61 1.21 8.46
C TYR A 428 -6.47 1.40 7.44
N VAL A 429 -5.29 1.85 7.90
CA VAL A 429 -4.04 1.95 7.13
C VAL A 429 -3.09 0.82 7.52
N GLY A 430 -3.61 -0.41 7.45
CA GLY A 430 -2.87 -1.61 7.79
C GLY A 430 -1.74 -1.92 6.81
N LYS A 431 -1.01 -2.99 7.12
CA LYS A 431 0.05 -3.59 6.29
C LYS A 431 -0.15 -5.09 6.33
N ILE A 432 0.12 -5.82 5.24
CA ILE A 432 -0.04 -7.29 5.22
C ILE A 432 1.19 -7.98 5.85
N THR A 433 1.63 -7.51 7.02
CA THR A 433 2.72 -8.16 7.76
C THR A 433 2.18 -9.27 8.66
N PRO A 434 3.00 -10.26 9.06
CA PRO A 434 2.58 -11.25 10.04
C PRO A 434 2.05 -10.64 11.35
N SER A 435 2.61 -9.50 11.79
CA SER A 435 2.12 -8.77 12.97
C SER A 435 0.67 -8.34 12.80
N HIS A 436 0.37 -7.61 11.73
CA HIS A 436 -0.99 -7.09 11.52
C HIS A 436 -2.01 -8.19 11.20
N VAL A 437 -1.63 -9.22 10.46
CA VAL A 437 -2.54 -10.36 10.15
C VAL A 437 -2.91 -11.10 11.45
N LYS A 438 -1.92 -11.45 12.29
CA LYS A 438 -2.19 -12.09 13.59
C LYS A 438 -2.92 -11.16 14.55
N GLY A 439 -2.56 -9.89 14.57
CA GLY A 439 -3.17 -8.87 15.43
C GLY A 439 -4.63 -8.63 15.06
N CYS A 440 -4.95 -8.57 13.76
CA CYS A 440 -6.30 -8.44 13.22
C CYS A 440 -7.21 -9.59 13.67
N TRP A 441 -6.77 -10.84 13.50
CA TRP A 441 -7.52 -12.00 14.00
C TRP A 441 -7.60 -12.03 15.53
N ARG A 442 -6.49 -11.75 16.23
CA ARG A 442 -6.47 -11.74 17.70
C ARG A 442 -7.46 -10.73 18.26
N ARG A 443 -7.53 -9.52 17.68
CA ARG A 443 -8.41 -8.43 18.11
C ARG A 443 -9.89 -8.75 17.95
N TYR A 444 -10.26 -9.55 16.95
CA TYR A 444 -11.66 -9.86 16.66
C TYR A 444 -12.33 -10.65 17.77
N SER A 445 -13.49 -10.18 18.24
CA SER A 445 -14.12 -10.69 19.46
C SER A 445 -14.98 -11.93 19.21
N GLN A 446 -15.72 -12.00 18.09
CA GLN A 446 -16.73 -13.04 17.82
C GLN A 446 -16.14 -14.27 17.07
N LYS A 447 -14.95 -14.76 17.46
CA LYS A 447 -14.27 -15.90 16.80
C LYS A 447 -15.09 -17.21 16.77
N HIS A 448 -16.04 -17.36 17.69
CA HIS A 448 -16.92 -18.53 17.74
C HIS A 448 -18.03 -18.51 16.68
N MET A 449 -18.29 -17.36 16.06
CA MET A 449 -19.32 -17.18 15.03
C MET A 449 -18.74 -17.05 13.62
N ASN A 450 -17.49 -16.62 13.50
CA ASN A 450 -16.89 -16.26 12.24
C ASN A 450 -15.38 -16.55 12.27
N ASN A 451 -14.88 -17.13 11.18
CA ASN A 451 -13.48 -17.46 10.96
C ASN A 451 -12.78 -16.50 10.00
N GLU A 452 -13.49 -15.48 9.52
CA GLU A 452 -12.97 -14.53 8.54
C GLU A 452 -13.02 -13.10 9.08
N VAL A 453 -11.95 -12.33 8.91
CA VAL A 453 -11.89 -10.92 9.28
C VAL A 453 -11.30 -10.12 8.14
N MET A 454 -11.53 -8.81 8.11
CA MET A 454 -10.94 -7.96 7.08
C MET A 454 -9.76 -7.13 7.59
N LEU A 455 -8.81 -6.90 6.71
CA LEU A 455 -7.67 -6.01 6.90
C LEU A 455 -7.58 -5.09 5.70
N SER A 456 -7.86 -3.80 5.88
CA SER A 456 -7.50 -2.80 4.88
C SER A 456 -6.02 -2.47 4.99
N PHE A 457 -5.33 -2.43 3.86
CA PHE A 457 -3.90 -2.14 3.82
C PHE A 457 -3.55 -1.06 2.81
N GLY A 458 -2.47 -0.35 3.10
CA GLY A 458 -1.96 0.76 2.31
C GLY A 458 -1.73 2.00 3.17
N TYR A 459 -0.91 2.91 2.66
CA TYR A 459 -0.76 4.23 3.25
C TYR A 459 -1.99 5.10 2.92
N GLY A 460 -2.41 5.90 3.89
CA GLY A 460 -3.60 6.74 3.81
C GLY A 460 -3.42 8.06 4.55
N ASP A 461 -4.54 8.66 4.93
CA ASP A 461 -4.70 10.01 5.52
C ASP A 461 -4.29 11.14 4.57
N GLY A 462 -3.39 10.90 3.62
CA GLY A 462 -3.01 11.83 2.56
C GLY A 462 -2.64 11.17 1.23
N GLY A 463 -3.04 9.92 1.01
CA GLY A 463 -2.72 9.15 -0.20
C GLY A 463 -1.56 8.18 -0.06
N GLY A 464 -1.00 7.78 -1.20
CA GLY A 464 0.09 6.81 -1.33
C GLY A 464 -0.42 5.41 -1.68
N GLY A 465 -1.23 4.81 -0.80
CA GLY A 465 -1.81 3.48 -1.01
C GLY A 465 -0.83 2.33 -0.74
N PRO A 466 -1.17 1.11 -1.20
CA PRO A 466 -0.31 -0.06 -1.02
C PRO A 466 1.04 0.04 -1.73
N THR A 467 2.09 -0.51 -1.12
CA THR A 467 3.44 -0.56 -1.71
C THR A 467 3.74 -1.92 -2.36
N LYS A 468 4.75 -1.95 -3.24
CA LYS A 468 5.38 -3.18 -3.76
C LYS A 468 5.68 -4.19 -2.65
N GLU A 469 6.28 -3.72 -1.55
CA GLU A 469 6.62 -4.56 -0.40
C GLU A 469 5.37 -5.21 0.21
N MET A 470 4.28 -4.48 0.41
CA MET A 470 3.04 -5.07 0.95
C MET A 470 2.48 -6.18 0.05
N LEU A 471 2.62 -6.04 -1.27
CA LEU A 471 2.19 -7.07 -2.23
C LEU A 471 3.11 -8.29 -2.25
N GLU A 472 4.43 -8.09 -2.08
CA GLU A 472 5.38 -9.21 -1.90
C GLU A 472 5.09 -10.00 -0.62
N TYR A 473 4.73 -9.31 0.47
CA TYR A 473 4.23 -9.94 1.69
C TYR A 473 2.94 -10.71 1.44
N ALA A 474 1.96 -10.10 0.74
CA ALA A 474 0.67 -10.73 0.44
C ALA A 474 0.83 -12.10 -0.23
N ARG A 475 1.72 -12.22 -1.23
CA ARG A 475 2.01 -13.49 -1.92
C ARG A 475 2.46 -14.62 -0.99
N ARG A 476 3.25 -14.31 0.05
CA ARG A 476 3.75 -15.31 1.00
C ARG A 476 2.73 -15.59 2.10
N MET A 477 2.04 -14.55 2.56
CA MET A 477 0.98 -14.67 3.56
C MET A 477 -0.20 -15.51 3.05
N GLU A 478 -0.52 -15.44 1.74
CA GLU A 478 -1.59 -16.22 1.11
C GLU A 478 -1.31 -17.73 1.13
N LYS A 479 -0.04 -18.14 1.27
CA LYS A 479 0.31 -19.55 1.46
C LYS A 479 -0.20 -20.11 2.79
N GLY A 480 -0.58 -19.27 3.75
CA GLY A 480 -1.06 -19.68 5.06
C GLY A 480 0.09 -20.14 5.95
N LEU A 481 0.94 -19.21 6.37
CA LEU A 481 2.14 -19.52 7.16
C LEU A 481 1.79 -20.23 8.49
N PRO A 482 2.64 -21.15 8.99
CA PRO A 482 2.40 -21.87 10.23
C PRO A 482 2.13 -20.95 11.42
N GLY A 483 1.06 -21.21 12.17
CA GLY A 483 0.69 -20.40 13.35
C GLY A 483 0.23 -18.97 13.03
N CYS A 484 -0.23 -18.73 11.81
CA CYS A 484 -0.77 -17.46 11.33
C CYS A 484 -2.08 -17.66 10.55
N PRO A 485 -3.05 -16.74 10.64
CA PRO A 485 -4.20 -16.73 9.73
C PRO A 485 -3.75 -16.70 8.26
N LYS A 486 -4.47 -17.40 7.39
CA LYS A 486 -4.26 -17.32 5.95
C LYS A 486 -4.77 -15.97 5.44
N THR A 487 -4.09 -15.33 4.49
CA THR A 487 -4.62 -14.13 3.83
C THR A 487 -5.23 -14.45 2.48
N VAL A 488 -6.20 -13.64 2.06
CA VAL A 488 -6.75 -13.65 0.69
C VAL A 488 -6.84 -12.20 0.22
N ASN A 489 -6.34 -11.90 -0.97
CA ASN A 489 -6.58 -10.59 -1.60
C ASN A 489 -8.02 -10.55 -2.12
N GLY A 490 -8.85 -9.71 -1.50
CA GLY A 490 -10.28 -9.66 -1.75
C GLY A 490 -10.79 -8.26 -2.09
N THR A 491 -12.05 -8.21 -2.49
CA THR A 491 -12.83 -6.96 -2.54
C THR A 491 -13.62 -6.80 -1.24
N LEU A 492 -14.13 -5.60 -0.99
CA LEU A 492 -15.06 -5.36 0.11
C LEU A 492 -16.39 -6.09 -0.11
N ASP A 493 -16.86 -6.16 -1.37
CA ASP A 493 -18.01 -6.97 -1.75
C ASP A 493 -17.81 -8.47 -1.43
N ASP A 494 -16.64 -9.04 -1.74
CA ASP A 494 -16.37 -10.47 -1.50
C ASP A 494 -16.41 -10.83 0.01
N PHE A 495 -16.09 -9.87 0.89
CA PHE A 495 -16.06 -10.06 2.33
C PHE A 495 -17.45 -9.96 3.00
N MET A 496 -18.39 -9.20 2.41
CA MET A 496 -19.71 -8.89 3.00
C MET A 496 -20.82 -9.80 2.51
#